data_AF-W5TNC3-F1
#
_entry.id   AF-W5TNC3-F1
#
_cell.length_a   1.000
_cell.length_b   1.000
_cell.length_c   1.000
_cell.angle_alpha   90.00
_cell.angle_beta   90.00
_cell.angle_gamma   90.00
#
_symmetry.space_group_name_H-M   'P 1'
#
loop_
_entity.id
_entity.type
_entity.pdbx_description
1 polymer ?
#
loop_
_entity_poly.entity_id
_entity_poly.type
_entity_poly.pdbx_seq_one_letter_code
_entity_poly.pdbx_strand_id
1 'polypeptide(L)'
;MPQRKKHPGTRARRNTASTAAVLAGDGPDAVIRPDLPDRDGGWHAQTVAWWDDMWASPMAGEYIDADKHALYMLAVLIDDFWLEPSQKLAAEIRLQRAAFGLTPYDRRRLEWTIETTEEAKERGDRRRQNAGVQQPPEAADPRLALVK
;
A
#
# COMPACT_ATOMS: atom_id res chain seq x y z
N MET A 1 34.11 22.87 -12.55
CA MET A 1 33.86 21.44 -12.88
C MET A 1 32.95 20.86 -11.81
N PRO A 2 31.77 20.29 -12.13
CA PRO A 2 30.93 19.64 -11.13
C PRO A 2 31.61 18.36 -10.60
N GLN A 3 31.47 18.10 -9.30
CA GLN A 3 32.12 16.97 -8.61
C GLN A 3 31.53 15.62 -9.08
N ARG A 4 32.41 14.66 -9.42
CA ARG A 4 31.99 13.33 -9.91
C ARG A 4 31.41 12.49 -8.77
N LYS A 5 30.18 11.98 -8.94
CA LYS A 5 29.50 11.15 -7.92
C LYS A 5 30.29 9.85 -7.67
N LYS A 6 30.48 9.51 -6.39
CA LYS A 6 31.16 8.29 -5.94
C LYS A 6 30.45 7.03 -6.43
N HIS A 7 31.23 6.05 -6.90
CA HIS A 7 30.75 4.77 -7.44
C HIS A 7 29.84 4.04 -6.43
N PRO A 8 28.68 3.48 -6.84
CA PRO A 8 27.70 2.89 -5.91
C PRO A 8 28.29 1.79 -5.01
N GLY A 9 29.16 0.94 -5.56
CA GLY A 9 29.81 -0.16 -4.83
C GLY A 9 30.86 0.24 -3.79
N THR A 10 31.29 1.50 -3.75
CA THR A 10 32.28 2.00 -2.76
C THR A 10 31.66 2.89 -1.68
N ARG A 11 30.32 2.93 -1.61
CA ARG A 11 29.58 3.70 -0.60
C ARG A 11 29.46 2.88 0.69
N ALA A 12 30.01 3.42 1.77
CA ALA A 12 29.97 2.80 3.10
C ALA A 12 28.54 2.68 3.67
N ARG A 13 27.65 3.60 3.29
CA ARG A 13 26.21 3.50 3.57
C ARG A 13 25.44 3.31 2.28
N ARG A 14 24.73 2.19 2.17
CA ARG A 14 23.61 2.04 1.26
C ARG A 14 22.43 2.70 1.98
N ASN A 15 21.97 3.86 1.49
CA ASN A 15 20.81 4.55 2.05
C ASN A 15 19.56 3.75 1.69
N THR A 16 19.44 2.57 2.29
CA THR A 16 18.33 1.64 2.09
C THR A 16 17.34 2.00 3.17
N ALA A 17 16.23 2.56 2.75
CA ALA A 17 15.02 2.71 3.54
C ALA A 17 14.65 1.35 4.14
N SER A 18 14.92 1.13 5.43
CA SER A 18 14.52 -0.10 6.12
C SER A 18 13.02 -0.17 6.36
N THR A 19 12.33 0.96 6.17
CA THR A 19 10.89 1.17 6.32
C THR A 19 10.12 1.13 5.01
N ALA A 20 10.79 0.87 3.87
CA ALA A 20 10.14 0.78 2.58
C ALA A 20 9.20 -0.44 2.54
N ALA A 21 7.89 -0.18 2.50
CA ALA A 21 6.87 -1.19 2.26
C ALA A 21 6.65 -1.35 0.75
N VAL A 22 6.75 -2.58 0.25
CA VAL A 22 6.26 -2.92 -1.09
C VAL A 22 4.83 -3.40 -0.93
N LEU A 23 3.89 -2.55 -1.34
CA LEU A 23 2.47 -2.82 -1.26
C LEU A 23 2.14 -3.82 -2.37
N ALA A 24 1.77 -5.03 -1.95
CA ALA A 24 1.41 -6.09 -2.86
C ALA A 24 0.13 -5.66 -3.61
N GLY A 25 0.14 -5.78 -4.94
CA GLY A 25 -1.00 -5.40 -5.79
C GLY A 25 -2.15 -6.41 -5.76
N ASP A 26 -2.11 -7.36 -4.82
CA ASP A 26 -3.18 -8.31 -4.50
C ASP A 26 -4.48 -7.51 -4.48
N GLY A 27 -5.44 -7.89 -5.32
CA GLY A 27 -6.63 -7.11 -5.56
C GLY A 27 -7.42 -6.78 -4.28
N PRO A 28 -8.43 -5.90 -4.38
CA PRO A 28 -9.20 -5.31 -3.27
C PRO A 28 -9.86 -6.30 -2.29
N ASP A 29 -9.76 -7.61 -2.51
CA ASP A 29 -10.40 -8.66 -1.72
C ASP A 29 -9.79 -8.88 -0.32
N ALA A 30 -8.63 -8.29 0.00
CA ALA A 30 -7.99 -8.49 1.31
C ALA A 30 -8.45 -7.54 2.42
N VAL A 31 -8.99 -6.36 2.08
CA VAL A 31 -9.28 -5.30 3.06
C VAL A 31 -10.76 -4.94 3.04
N ILE A 32 -11.43 -5.14 4.17
CA ILE A 32 -12.83 -4.74 4.34
C ILE A 32 -12.88 -3.21 4.51
N ARG A 33 -13.45 -2.53 3.51
CA ARG A 33 -13.78 -1.11 3.59
C ARG A 33 -14.75 -0.88 4.77
N PRO A 34 -14.38 -0.06 5.76
CA PRO A 34 -15.31 0.36 6.81
C PRO A 34 -16.37 1.33 6.27
N ASP A 35 -17.56 1.29 6.83
CA ASP A 35 -18.60 2.25 6.51
C ASP A 35 -18.23 3.64 7.03
N LEU A 36 -18.64 4.68 6.28
CA LEU A 36 -18.55 6.04 6.77
C LEU A 36 -19.51 6.23 7.95
N PRO A 37 -19.14 7.01 8.98
CA PRO A 37 -20.02 7.24 10.12
C PRO A 37 -21.29 7.98 9.70
N ASP A 38 -22.37 7.76 10.43
CA ASP A 38 -23.64 8.44 10.18
C ASP A 38 -23.48 9.96 10.26
N ARG A 39 -24.11 10.65 9.31
CA ARG A 39 -24.05 12.10 9.17
C ARG A 39 -25.42 12.64 8.77
N ASP A 40 -25.86 13.69 9.45
CA ASP A 40 -27.10 14.37 9.12
C ASP A 40 -27.03 14.95 7.70
N GLY A 41 -28.01 14.62 6.87
CA GLY A 41 -28.03 14.99 5.44
C GLY A 41 -27.24 14.04 4.53
N GLY A 42 -26.59 13.01 5.09
CA GLY A 42 -25.80 12.04 4.34
C GLY A 42 -24.45 12.59 3.88
N TRP A 43 -23.73 11.76 3.13
CA TRP A 43 -22.43 12.10 2.56
C TRP A 43 -22.56 12.59 1.12
N HIS A 44 -21.76 13.57 0.75
CA HIS A 44 -21.65 14.01 -0.64
C HIS A 44 -21.11 12.87 -1.52
N ALA A 45 -21.67 12.73 -2.72
CA ALA A 45 -21.35 11.61 -3.62
C ALA A 45 -19.85 11.49 -3.95
N GLN A 46 -19.16 12.63 -4.08
CA GLN A 46 -17.72 12.65 -4.33
C GLN A 46 -16.89 12.21 -3.11
N THR A 47 -17.40 12.44 -1.89
CA THR A 47 -16.75 11.94 -0.67
C THR A 47 -16.86 10.42 -0.59
N VAL A 48 -18.03 9.87 -0.91
CA VAL A 48 -18.25 8.42 -0.95
C VAL A 48 -17.36 7.77 -2.01
N ALA A 49 -17.33 8.32 -3.23
CA ALA A 49 -16.47 7.81 -4.30
C ALA A 49 -14.99 7.84 -3.91
N TRP A 50 -14.52 8.93 -3.30
CA TRP A 50 -13.15 9.02 -2.79
C TRP A 50 -12.85 7.98 -1.71
N TRP A 51 -13.79 7.74 -0.78
CA TRP A 51 -13.64 6.72 0.26
C TRP A 51 -13.50 5.33 -0.35
N ASP A 52 -14.33 5.01 -1.33
CA ASP A 52 -14.32 3.73 -2.04
C ASP A 52 -12.99 3.50 -2.78
N ASP A 53 -12.52 4.50 -3.53
CA ASP A 53 -11.25 4.44 -4.26
C ASP A 53 -10.05 4.28 -3.31
N MET A 54 -10.08 4.94 -2.15
CA MET A 54 -9.01 4.84 -1.16
C MET A 54 -8.89 3.42 -0.60
N TRP A 55 -10.02 2.82 -0.22
CA TRP A 55 -10.05 1.46 0.34
C TRP A 55 -9.86 0.37 -0.71
N ALA A 56 -10.15 0.65 -1.98
CA ALA A 56 -9.80 -0.24 -3.10
C ALA A 56 -8.29 -0.20 -3.44
N SER A 57 -7.54 0.76 -2.90
CA SER A 57 -6.12 0.90 -3.21
C SER A 57 -5.24 -0.08 -2.42
N PRO A 58 -4.07 -0.49 -2.95
CA PRO A 58 -3.13 -1.38 -2.23
C PRO A 58 -2.65 -0.84 -0.89
N MET A 59 -2.78 0.47 -0.66
CA MET A 59 -2.41 1.12 0.61
C MET A 59 -3.35 0.75 1.75
N ALA A 60 -4.59 0.38 1.43
CA ALA A 60 -5.62 0.11 2.42
C ALA A 60 -5.21 -0.99 3.42
N GLY A 61 -4.37 -1.94 2.99
CA GLY A 61 -3.88 -3.04 3.82
C GLY A 61 -2.89 -2.63 4.91
N GLU A 62 -2.30 -1.44 4.80
CA GLU A 62 -1.36 -0.91 5.79
C GLU A 62 -2.07 -0.15 6.92
N TYR A 63 -3.33 0.25 6.73
CA TYR A 63 -4.08 0.99 7.74
C TYR A 63 -4.53 0.05 8.86
N ILE A 64 -4.30 0.46 10.10
CA ILE A 64 -4.82 -0.24 11.27
C ILE A 64 -6.11 0.42 11.77
N ASP A 65 -6.82 -0.24 12.69
CA ASP A 65 -8.09 0.27 13.21
C ASP A 65 -7.97 1.67 13.82
N ALA A 66 -6.82 1.98 14.44
CA ALA A 66 -6.58 3.31 15.02
C ALA A 66 -6.53 4.42 13.96
N ASP A 67 -6.03 4.13 12.75
CA ASP A 67 -5.93 5.10 11.66
C ASP A 67 -7.31 5.52 11.14
N LYS A 68 -8.31 4.63 11.25
CA LYS A 68 -9.67 4.86 10.78
C LYS A 68 -10.28 6.12 11.40
N HIS A 69 -10.00 6.39 12.69
CA HIS A 69 -10.49 7.59 13.36
C HIS A 69 -10.03 8.89 12.67
N ALA A 70 -8.78 8.93 12.24
CA ALA A 70 -8.23 10.08 11.54
C ALA A 70 -8.68 10.14 10.07
N LEU A 71 -8.89 8.98 9.43
CA LEU A 71 -9.49 8.90 8.10
C LEU A 71 -10.95 9.39 8.09
N TYR A 72 -11.74 9.12 9.15
CA TYR A 72 -13.10 9.67 9.27
C TYR A 72 -13.09 11.19 9.41
N MET A 73 -12.16 11.75 10.20
CA MET A 73 -12.00 13.21 10.29
C MET A 73 -11.63 13.82 8.93
N LEU A 74 -10.75 13.16 8.18
CA LEU A 74 -10.40 13.58 6.81
C LEU A 74 -11.61 13.50 5.87
N ALA A 75 -12.44 12.46 5.98
CA ALA A 75 -13.66 12.32 5.21
C ALA A 75 -14.61 13.50 5.46
N VAL A 76 -14.79 13.92 6.72
CA VAL A 76 -15.60 15.10 7.06
C VAL A 76 -15.06 16.36 6.39
N LEU A 77 -13.74 16.59 6.42
CA LEU A 77 -13.15 17.76 5.77
C LEU A 77 -13.35 17.76 4.25
N ILE A 78 -13.23 16.59 3.62
CA ILE A 78 -13.47 16.43 2.18
C ILE A 78 -14.95 16.68 1.85
N ASP A 79 -15.86 16.19 2.69
CA ASP A 79 -17.30 16.42 2.54
C ASP A 79 -17.65 17.91 2.64
N ASP A 80 -17.18 18.56 3.70
CA ASP A 80 -17.34 20.00 3.90
C ASP A 80 -16.77 20.79 2.71
N PHE A 81 -15.64 20.34 2.15
CA PHE A 81 -15.05 20.98 0.97
C PHE A 81 -15.91 20.84 -0.29
N TRP A 82 -16.59 19.71 -0.47
CA TRP A 82 -17.51 19.53 -1.59
C TRP A 82 -18.80 20.34 -1.43
N LEU A 83 -19.28 20.52 -0.20
CA LEU A 83 -20.47 21.33 0.11
C LEU A 83 -20.17 22.83 0.02
N GLU A 84 -19.08 23.28 0.64
CA GLU A 84 -18.66 24.68 0.68
C GLU A 84 -17.13 24.80 0.51
N PRO A 85 -16.65 24.85 -0.75
CA PRO A 85 -15.22 24.90 -1.03
C PRO A 85 -14.53 26.12 -0.41
N SER A 86 -13.45 25.90 0.33
CA SER A 86 -12.61 26.98 0.87
C SER A 86 -11.13 26.64 0.85
N GLN A 87 -10.29 27.68 0.74
CA GLN A 87 -8.83 27.54 0.81
C GLN A 87 -8.35 26.99 2.16
N LYS A 88 -9.08 27.29 3.23
CA LYS A 88 -8.79 26.77 4.57
C LYS A 88 -9.00 25.26 4.61
N LEU A 89 -10.15 24.76 4.12
CA LEU A 89 -10.42 23.32 4.04
C LEU A 89 -9.41 22.61 3.14
N ALA A 90 -9.10 23.18 1.97
CA ALA A 90 -8.09 22.63 1.07
C ALA A 90 -6.71 22.52 1.73
N ALA A 91 -6.32 23.49 2.57
CA ALA A 91 -5.07 23.46 3.30
C ALA A 91 -5.05 22.35 4.37
N GLU A 92 -6.13 22.19 5.14
CA GLU A 92 -6.23 21.13 6.15
C GLU A 92 -6.24 19.73 5.52
N ILE A 93 -7.02 19.53 4.44
CA ILE A 93 -7.03 18.28 3.67
C ILE A 93 -5.61 17.96 3.18
N ARG A 94 -4.89 18.95 2.64
CA ARG A 94 -3.51 18.77 2.17
C ARG A 94 -2.55 18.34 3.29
N LEU A 95 -2.75 18.82 4.51
CA LEU A 95 -1.91 18.47 5.65
C LEU A 95 -2.23 17.06 6.16
N GLN A 96 -3.51 16.73 6.33
CA GLN A 96 -3.93 15.45 6.90
C GLN A 96 -3.72 14.27 5.94
N ARG A 97 -3.98 14.44 4.64
CA ARG A 97 -3.80 13.38 3.64
C ARG A 97 -2.37 12.83 3.57
N ALA A 98 -1.39 13.64 3.98
CA ALA A 98 0.01 13.29 3.91
C ALA A 98 0.39 12.13 4.85
N ALA A 99 -0.35 11.98 5.96
CA ALA A 99 -0.14 10.88 6.90
C ALA A 99 -0.52 9.52 6.31
N PHE A 100 -1.37 9.49 5.28
CA PHE A 100 -1.98 8.26 4.74
C PHE A 100 -1.50 7.91 3.33
N GLY A 101 -0.52 8.61 2.77
CA GLY A 101 0.00 8.26 1.44
C GLY A 101 -0.98 8.54 0.29
N LEU A 102 -1.93 9.45 0.44
CA LEU A 102 -3.00 9.63 -0.56
C LEU A 102 -2.54 10.30 -1.87
N THR A 103 -1.32 10.83 -1.92
CA THR A 103 -0.70 11.32 -3.16
C THR A 103 0.60 10.58 -3.49
N PRO A 104 1.05 10.59 -4.76
CA PRO A 104 2.36 10.04 -5.12
C PRO A 104 3.53 10.62 -4.32
N TYR A 105 3.44 11.89 -3.92
CA TYR A 105 4.44 12.54 -3.07
C TYR A 105 4.42 11.96 -1.66
N ASP A 106 3.22 11.79 -1.09
CA ASP A 106 3.05 11.27 0.27
C ASP A 106 3.49 9.80 0.35
N ARG A 107 3.19 8.97 -0.67
CA ARG A 107 3.69 7.58 -0.75
C ARG A 107 5.20 7.52 -0.75
N ARG A 108 5.86 8.37 -1.56
CA ARG A 108 7.33 8.45 -1.59
C ARG A 108 7.89 8.88 -0.23
N ARG A 109 7.20 9.77 0.48
CA ARG A 109 7.59 10.21 1.83
C ARG A 109 7.45 9.10 2.87
N LEU A 110 6.41 8.25 2.75
CA LEU A 110 6.23 7.04 3.54
C LEU A 110 7.08 5.86 3.05
N GLU A 111 7.86 6.06 2.00
CA GLU A 111 8.68 5.03 1.34
C GLU A 111 7.85 3.84 0.82
N TRP A 112 6.55 4.04 0.62
CA TRP A 112 5.63 3.06 0.06
C TRP A 112 5.82 2.96 -1.46
N THR A 113 6.09 1.74 -1.93
CA THR A 113 6.18 1.41 -3.35
C THR A 113 5.04 0.48 -3.71
N ILE A 114 4.17 0.91 -4.63
CA ILE A 114 3.11 0.05 -5.17
C ILE A 114 3.75 -0.82 -6.25
N GLU A 115 3.65 -2.13 -6.11
CA GLU A 115 4.12 -3.04 -7.13
C GLU A 115 3.27 -2.92 -8.39
N THR A 116 3.93 -2.81 -9.54
CA THR A 116 3.27 -2.83 -10.85
C THR A 116 2.86 -4.25 -11.22
N THR A 117 1.87 -4.37 -12.10
CA THR A 117 1.38 -5.68 -12.57
C THR A 117 2.47 -6.54 -13.22
N GLU A 118 3.48 -5.93 -13.85
CA GLU A 118 4.62 -6.65 -14.42
C GLU A 118 5.58 -7.17 -13.34
N GLU A 119 5.90 -6.35 -12.34
CA GLU A 119 6.72 -6.75 -11.20
C GLU A 119 6.07 -7.91 -10.41
N ALA A 120 4.74 -7.87 -10.25
CA ALA A 120 3.97 -8.94 -9.61
C ALA A 120 4.05 -10.27 -10.41
N LYS A 121 3.99 -10.20 -11.74
CA LYS A 121 4.16 -11.37 -12.63
C LYS A 121 5.58 -11.93 -12.54
N GLU A 122 6.59 -11.09 -12.65
CA GLU A 122 8.00 -11.51 -12.54
C GLU A 122 8.29 -12.18 -11.20
N ARG A 123 7.72 -11.64 -10.10
CA ARG A 123 7.84 -12.23 -8.77
C ARG A 123 7.13 -13.59 -8.69
N GLY A 124 5.94 -13.71 -9.29
CA GLY A 124 5.20 -14.97 -9.41
C GLY A 124 5.98 -16.02 -10.21
N ASP A 125 6.57 -15.63 -11.34
CA ASP A 125 7.42 -16.51 -12.15
C ASP A 125 8.66 -16.96 -11.40
N ARG A 126 9.32 -16.05 -10.67
CA ARG A 126 10.49 -16.38 -9.85
C ARG A 126 10.14 -17.35 -8.71
N ARG A 127 8.97 -17.19 -8.07
CA ARG A 127 8.46 -18.15 -7.08
C ARG A 127 8.19 -19.52 -7.72
N ARG A 128 7.56 -19.58 -8.90
CA ARG A 128 7.32 -20.84 -9.63
C ARG A 128 8.61 -21.54 -10.03
N GLN A 129 9.59 -20.79 -10.55
CA GLN A 129 10.91 -21.32 -10.92
C GLN A 129 11.66 -21.88 -9.70
N ASN A 130 11.58 -21.19 -8.56
CA ASN A 130 12.22 -21.65 -7.32
C ASN A 130 11.47 -22.82 -6.66
N ALA A 131 10.14 -22.87 -6.77
CA ALA A 131 9.32 -23.99 -6.27
C ALA A 131 9.46 -25.26 -7.13
N GLY A 132 9.99 -25.14 -8.35
CA GLY A 132 10.33 -26.27 -9.22
C GLY A 132 11.59 -27.05 -8.80
N VAL A 133 12.25 -26.69 -7.70
CA VAL A 133 13.46 -27.37 -7.24
C VAL A 133 13.18 -28.22 -5.99
N GLN A 134 13.27 -29.54 -6.20
CA GLN A 134 13.34 -30.67 -5.25
C GLN A 134 12.02 -31.26 -4.74
N GLN A 135 11.42 -32.13 -5.56
CA GLN A 135 10.98 -33.42 -4.99
C GLN A 135 12.24 -34.15 -4.49
N PRO A 136 12.28 -34.65 -3.25
CA PRO A 136 13.36 -35.52 -2.81
C PRO A 136 13.44 -36.73 -3.76
N PRO A 137 14.64 -37.24 -4.09
CA PRO A 137 14.76 -38.46 -4.87
C PRO A 137 13.97 -39.59 -4.18
N GLU A 138 13.24 -40.38 -4.97
CA GLU A 138 12.31 -41.44 -4.54
C GLU A 138 12.93 -42.41 -3.50
N ALA A 139 14.25 -42.58 -3.52
CA ALA A 139 15.03 -43.37 -2.57
C ALA A 139 15.07 -42.81 -1.13
N ALA A 140 14.56 -41.60 -0.88
CA ALA A 140 14.53 -40.95 0.42
C ALA A 140 13.12 -40.75 0.98
N ASP A 141 12.07 -41.34 0.35
CA ASP A 141 10.71 -41.28 0.90
C ASP A 141 10.49 -42.38 1.95
N PRO A 142 10.41 -42.04 3.26
CA PRO A 142 10.22 -43.02 4.33
C PRO A 142 8.87 -43.76 4.24
N ARG A 143 7.92 -43.32 3.41
CA ARG A 143 6.61 -43.97 3.22
C ARG A 143 6.69 -45.22 2.35
N LEU A 144 7.71 -45.34 1.49
CA LEU A 144 7.92 -46.53 0.66
C LEU A 144 8.52 -47.71 1.44
N ALA A 145 9.02 -47.49 2.66
CA ALA A 145 9.59 -48.53 3.51
C ALA A 145 8.53 -49.38 4.27
N LEU A 146 7.26 -48.98 4.24
CA LEU A 146 6.17 -49.61 5.00
C LEU A 146 5.27 -50.52 4.16
N VAL A 147 5.54 -50.68 2.86
CA VAL A 147 4.84 -51.64 2.01
C VAL A 147 5.73 -52.87 1.87
N LYS A 148 5.55 -53.83 2.78
CA LYS A 148 5.99 -55.23 2.66
C LYS A 148 4.81 -56.14 2.90
#